data_AF-A0A8H3PH97-F1
#
_entry.id   AF-A0A8H3PH97-F1
#
_cell.length_a   1.000
_cell.length_b   1.000
_cell.length_c   1.000
_cell.angle_alpha   90.00
_cell.angle_beta   90.00
_cell.angle_gamma   90.00
#
_symmetry.space_group_name_H-M   'P 1'
#
loop_
_entity.id
_entity.type
_entity.pdbx_description
1 polymer ?
#
loop_
_entity_poly.entity_id
_entity_poly.type
_entity_poly.pdbx_seq_one_letter_code
_entity_poly.pdbx_strand_id
1 'polypeptide(L)'
;MANSSGVKFLSRPVTRLPQAPLPQNTLLIRKPSQKGAPLPTSETPIQTVQYGQHIYFYNNIRTNQVVYSLTRHLNNAASLAQLPFLGKKTVPPRLRKDLWNPFCMVYFPSPHTGLAAFRKLREFRVLHETSYPLEIIEETEGKWKGSLLPKKRRGKVLMDQKANSVADLAAVLLLQEKGPSEERILNAERRRRRVETLKRQKGEDKVKKAPIDVVKEMGGVEGVRVRWANGKDKEFAETWPESVFHGELKRSRYTAAFPAVEIVEDEEGTRNEFVVDGGDGGWGQGGEVSGSHLVSALGQDAQKQAMATA
;
A
#
# COMPACT_ATOMS: atom_id res chain seq x y z
N MET A 1 80.90 -2.84 46.97
CA MET A 1 80.62 -1.49 47.48
C MET A 1 80.34 -0.58 46.29
N ALA A 2 79.08 -0.23 46.04
CA ALA A 2 78.71 0.72 44.98
C ALA A 2 77.29 1.26 45.22
N ASN A 3 77.24 2.44 45.84
CA ASN A 3 76.36 3.60 45.67
C ASN A 3 74.91 3.40 45.20
N SER A 4 73.99 3.63 46.15
CA SER A 4 72.62 4.07 45.91
C SER A 4 72.60 5.55 45.49
N SER A 5 71.99 5.86 44.35
CA SER A 5 71.59 7.23 44.01
C SER A 5 70.11 7.23 43.60
N GLY A 6 69.29 7.65 44.56
CA GLY A 6 67.84 7.76 44.40
C GLY A 6 67.46 8.94 43.52
N VAL A 7 66.65 8.68 42.51
CA VAL A 7 66.04 9.69 41.65
C VAL A 7 64.84 10.29 42.38
N LYS A 8 64.93 11.59 42.70
CA LYS A 8 63.88 12.38 43.35
C LYS A 8 62.78 12.72 42.32
N PHE A 9 61.58 12.18 42.50
CA PHE A 9 60.38 12.67 41.82
C PHE A 9 59.90 13.94 42.50
N LEU A 10 60.03 15.08 41.80
CA LEU A 10 59.40 16.35 42.20
C LEU A 10 57.91 16.28 41.87
N SER A 11 57.09 16.11 42.91
CA SER A 11 55.64 16.23 42.84
C SER A 11 55.24 17.69 42.59
N ARG A 12 54.54 17.92 41.47
CA ARG A 12 53.92 19.22 41.18
C ARG A 12 52.74 19.45 42.14
N PRO A 13 52.58 20.66 42.70
CA PRO A 13 51.42 20.98 43.54
C PRO A 13 50.15 21.05 42.69
N VAL A 14 49.11 20.34 43.12
CA VAL A 14 47.74 20.43 42.57
C VAL A 14 47.09 21.69 43.15
N THR A 15 46.93 22.72 42.33
CA THR A 15 46.16 23.92 42.69
C THR A 15 44.67 23.56 42.72
N ARG A 16 44.05 23.51 43.90
CA ARG A 16 42.59 23.40 44.05
C ARG A 16 41.94 24.69 43.59
N LEU A 17 41.07 24.61 42.58
CA LEU A 17 40.10 25.66 42.28
C LEU A 17 39.10 25.79 43.44
N PRO A 18 38.67 27.00 43.83
CA PRO A 18 37.67 27.19 44.88
C PRO A 18 36.30 26.68 44.41
N GLN A 19 35.67 25.83 45.21
CA GLN A 19 34.27 25.44 45.05
C GLN A 19 33.36 26.63 45.35
N ALA A 20 32.52 27.01 44.39
CA ALA A 20 31.42 27.93 44.63
C ALA A 20 30.33 27.25 45.50
N PRO A 21 29.70 27.97 46.45
CA PRO A 21 28.64 27.41 47.27
C PRO A 21 27.36 27.17 46.44
N LEU A 22 26.74 26.00 46.64
CA LEU A 22 25.45 25.64 46.07
C LEU A 22 24.35 26.56 46.62
N PRO A 23 23.46 27.13 45.79
CA PRO A 23 22.33 27.91 46.28
C PRO A 23 21.30 27.03 46.98
N GLN A 24 20.84 27.50 48.14
CA GLN A 24 19.81 26.90 48.96
C GLN A 24 18.46 26.85 48.22
N ASN A 25 17.73 25.75 48.40
CA ASN A 25 16.39 25.49 47.89
C ASN A 25 15.46 26.71 48.02
N THR A 26 15.20 27.39 46.90
CA THR A 26 14.06 28.30 46.79
C THR A 26 12.87 27.47 46.34
N LEU A 27 11.86 27.33 47.22
CA LEU A 27 10.60 26.66 46.93
C LEU A 27 9.87 27.41 45.80
N LEU A 28 10.07 26.95 44.56
CA LEU A 28 9.21 27.33 43.45
C LEU A 28 7.83 26.69 43.68
N ILE A 29 6.89 27.52 44.14
CA ILE A 29 5.46 27.23 44.12
C ILE A 29 5.08 26.86 42.68
N ARG A 30 4.89 25.56 42.43
CA ARG A 30 4.36 25.06 41.17
C ARG A 30 2.93 25.58 41.03
N LYS A 31 2.72 26.51 40.11
CA LYS A 31 1.38 26.87 39.64
C LYS A 31 0.69 25.57 39.16
N PRO A 32 -0.57 25.30 39.55
CA PRO A 32 -1.29 24.13 39.07
C PRO A 32 -1.41 24.20 37.55
N SER A 33 -0.99 23.12 36.91
CA SER A 33 -1.08 22.89 35.47
C SER A 33 -2.52 23.15 35.01
N GLN A 34 -2.71 24.16 34.18
CA GLN A 34 -3.99 24.34 33.49
C GLN A 34 -4.21 23.09 32.64
N LYS A 35 -5.28 22.35 32.98
CA LYS A 35 -5.76 21.19 32.24
C LYS A 35 -5.85 21.59 30.77
N GLY A 36 -5.05 20.93 29.94
CA GLY A 36 -5.07 21.13 28.50
C GLY A 36 -6.49 20.97 27.98
N ALA A 37 -6.90 21.90 27.12
CA ALA A 37 -8.11 21.77 26.34
C ALA A 37 -8.13 20.39 25.64
N PRO A 38 -9.28 19.69 25.61
CA PRO A 38 -9.37 18.47 24.84
C PRO A 38 -9.04 18.79 23.37
N LEU A 39 -8.19 17.98 22.76
CA LEU A 39 -7.96 18.03 21.32
C LEU A 39 -9.31 18.00 20.59
N PRO A 40 -9.50 18.70 19.47
CA PRO A 40 -10.73 18.62 18.69
C PRO A 40 -10.93 17.17 18.25
N THR A 41 -11.88 16.49 18.89
CA THR A 41 -12.36 15.17 18.50
C THR A 41 -13.15 15.36 17.21
N SER A 42 -12.48 15.41 16.05
CA SER A 42 -13.17 15.19 14.79
C SER A 42 -13.58 13.72 14.80
N GLU A 43 -14.83 13.46 15.15
CA GLU A 43 -15.47 12.15 15.08
C GLU A 43 -15.67 11.74 13.61
N THR A 44 -14.57 11.62 12.86
CA THR A 44 -14.61 10.78 11.67
C THR A 44 -14.72 9.35 12.17
N PRO A 45 -15.76 8.57 11.83
CA PRO A 45 -15.82 7.18 12.22
C PRO A 45 -14.56 6.50 11.69
N ILE A 46 -13.71 6.01 12.60
CA ILE A 46 -12.57 5.17 12.23
C ILE A 46 -13.17 3.89 11.67
N GLN A 47 -13.43 3.86 10.37
CA GLN A 47 -13.89 2.65 9.71
C GLN A 47 -12.85 1.56 9.96
N THR A 48 -13.27 0.48 10.64
CA THR A 48 -12.39 -0.63 10.95
C THR A 48 -12.10 -1.37 9.66
N VAL A 49 -10.92 -1.13 9.09
CA VAL A 49 -10.43 -1.82 7.90
C VAL A 49 -10.51 -3.33 8.16
N GLN A 50 -11.36 -4.03 7.42
CA GLN A 50 -11.55 -5.47 7.61
C GLN A 50 -10.33 -6.23 7.07
N TYR A 51 -9.90 -7.25 7.81
CA TYR A 51 -8.77 -8.07 7.43
C TYR A 51 -9.08 -8.86 6.15
N GLY A 52 -8.23 -8.73 5.13
CA GLY A 52 -8.45 -9.37 3.82
C GLY A 52 -9.15 -8.50 2.79
N GLN A 53 -9.71 -7.35 3.18
CA GLN A 53 -10.32 -6.40 2.25
C GLN A 53 -9.27 -5.68 1.40
N HIS A 54 -8.06 -5.51 1.93
CA HIS A 54 -6.94 -4.90 1.22
C HIS A 54 -5.74 -5.83 1.15
N ILE A 55 -5.08 -5.82 -0.02
CA ILE A 55 -3.78 -6.46 -0.23
C ILE A 55 -2.78 -5.40 -0.66
N TYR A 56 -1.60 -5.42 -0.06
CA TYR A 56 -0.52 -4.50 -0.32
C TYR A 56 0.67 -5.23 -0.95
N PHE A 57 1.18 -4.66 -2.04
CA PHE A 57 2.30 -5.19 -2.79
C PHE A 57 3.50 -4.28 -2.56
N TYR A 58 4.59 -4.87 -2.05
CA TYR A 58 5.85 -4.18 -1.83
C TYR A 58 6.87 -4.73 -2.79
N ASN A 59 7.63 -3.86 -3.45
CA ASN A 59 8.78 -4.28 -4.22
C ASN A 59 10.08 -3.75 -3.62
N ASN A 60 11.14 -4.51 -3.81
CA ASN A 60 12.49 -4.03 -3.57
C ASN A 60 12.93 -3.15 -4.73
N ILE A 61 13.30 -1.90 -4.47
CA ILE A 61 13.67 -0.92 -5.50
C ILE A 61 14.93 -1.30 -6.30
N ARG A 62 15.77 -2.20 -5.78
CA ARG A 62 17.03 -2.62 -6.44
C ARG A 62 16.93 -3.98 -7.11
N THR A 63 16.22 -4.91 -6.49
CA THR A 63 16.16 -6.31 -6.94
C THR A 63 14.84 -6.68 -7.60
N ASN A 64 13.83 -5.81 -7.55
CA ASN A 64 12.46 -6.07 -8.01
C ASN A 64 11.80 -7.32 -7.40
N GLN A 65 12.34 -7.82 -6.28
CA GLN A 65 11.67 -8.82 -5.48
C GLN A 65 10.37 -8.24 -4.96
N VAL A 66 9.31 -9.04 -4.94
CA VAL A 66 8.00 -8.59 -4.47
C VAL A 66 7.61 -9.36 -3.20
N VAL A 67 6.87 -8.70 -2.32
CA VAL A 67 6.29 -9.30 -1.12
C VAL A 67 4.86 -8.81 -0.99
N TYR A 68 3.98 -9.71 -0.58
CA TYR A 68 2.57 -9.41 -0.34
C TYR A 68 2.30 -9.26 1.16
N SER A 69 1.43 -8.32 1.52
CA SER A 69 1.01 -8.10 2.90
C SER A 69 -0.48 -7.78 2.97
N LEU A 70 -1.15 -8.27 4.01
CA LEU A 70 -2.54 -7.91 4.33
C LEU A 70 -2.61 -6.63 5.19
N THR A 71 -1.47 -6.22 5.76
CA THR A 71 -1.33 -5.01 6.56
C THR A 71 -0.54 -3.94 5.82
N ARG A 72 -0.84 -2.67 6.10
CA ARG A 72 -0.12 -1.51 5.57
C ARG A 72 1.33 -1.43 5.99
N HIS A 73 1.70 -2.07 7.09
CA HIS A 73 3.08 -2.17 7.52
C HIS A 73 3.63 -3.54 7.15
N LEU A 74 4.86 -3.55 6.66
CA LEU A 74 5.55 -4.78 6.29
C LEU A 74 6.08 -5.47 7.56
N ASN A 75 5.54 -6.65 7.89
CA ASN A 75 6.05 -7.46 8.98
C ASN A 75 7.33 -8.19 8.52
N ASN A 76 8.45 -7.96 9.20
CA ASN A 76 9.74 -8.53 8.81
C ASN A 76 9.74 -10.06 8.72
N ALA A 77 9.20 -10.77 9.72
CA ALA A 77 9.22 -12.23 9.74
C ALA A 77 8.35 -12.84 8.64
N ALA A 78 7.10 -12.36 8.53
CA ALA A 78 6.15 -12.86 7.52
C ALA A 78 6.58 -12.53 6.08
N SER A 79 7.31 -11.44 5.90
CA SER A 79 7.80 -10.98 4.60
C SER A 79 9.06 -11.71 4.17
N LEU A 80 10.01 -11.93 5.09
CA LEU A 80 11.22 -12.74 4.80
C LEU A 80 10.87 -14.20 4.46
N ALA A 81 9.83 -14.75 5.10
CA ALA A 81 9.34 -16.10 4.80
C ALA A 81 8.78 -16.25 3.37
N GLN A 82 8.52 -15.15 2.67
CA GLN A 82 8.07 -15.19 1.26
C GLN A 82 9.23 -15.26 0.27
N LEU A 83 10.48 -14.98 0.69
CA LEU A 83 11.63 -14.89 -0.20
C LEU A 83 12.42 -16.21 -0.18
N PRO A 84 12.44 -17.01 -1.27
CA PRO A 84 13.23 -18.22 -1.33
C PRO A 84 14.72 -17.90 -1.52
N PHE A 85 15.54 -18.89 -1.16
CA PHE A 85 16.97 -18.81 -1.37
C PHE A 85 17.33 -19.09 -2.83
N LEU A 86 17.66 -18.04 -3.58
CA LEU A 86 18.10 -18.08 -4.97
C LEU A 86 19.63 -17.94 -5.11
N GLY A 87 20.36 -17.88 -3.99
CA GLY A 87 21.81 -17.79 -3.94
C GLY A 87 22.35 -16.81 -2.89
N LYS A 88 23.67 -16.62 -2.88
CA LYS A 88 24.30 -15.68 -1.93
C LYS A 88 23.81 -14.25 -2.18
N LYS A 89 23.41 -13.56 -1.12
CA LYS A 89 22.89 -12.18 -1.12
C LYS A 89 21.52 -12.00 -1.79
N THR A 90 20.76 -13.06 -2.06
CA THR A 90 19.40 -12.92 -2.61
C THR A 90 18.36 -12.68 -1.53
N VAL A 91 18.56 -13.22 -0.32
CA VAL A 91 17.70 -12.98 0.84
C VAL A 91 18.43 -12.06 1.82
N PRO A 92 17.89 -10.87 2.13
CA PRO A 92 18.48 -10.00 3.13
C PRO A 92 18.24 -10.54 4.55
N PRO A 93 19.13 -10.29 5.52
CA PRO A 93 18.91 -10.72 6.91
C PRO A 93 17.75 -9.99 7.59
N ARG A 94 17.45 -8.77 7.14
CA ARG A 94 16.34 -7.94 7.62
C ARG A 94 15.87 -7.02 6.51
N LEU A 95 14.56 -6.79 6.46
CA LEU A 95 13.97 -5.82 5.54
C LEU A 95 14.29 -4.41 6.00
N ARG A 96 14.98 -3.67 5.14
CA ARG A 96 15.31 -2.26 5.38
C ARG A 96 14.22 -1.39 4.77
N LYS A 97 13.71 -0.41 5.52
CA LYS A 97 12.55 0.42 5.12
C LYS A 97 12.80 1.19 3.82
N ASP A 98 14.04 1.61 3.59
CA ASP A 98 14.45 2.39 2.43
C ASP A 98 14.45 1.61 1.11
N LEU A 99 14.60 0.29 1.17
CA LEU A 99 14.68 -0.55 -0.03
C LEU A 99 13.32 -1.09 -0.48
N TRP A 100 12.31 -1.05 0.39
CA TRP A 100 11.00 -1.65 0.14
C TRP A 100 9.93 -0.57 0.03
N ASN A 101 9.29 -0.51 -1.14
CA ASN A 101 8.28 0.50 -1.44
C ASN A 101 6.95 -0.17 -1.78
N PRO A 102 5.81 0.31 -1.26
CA PRO A 102 4.51 -0.09 -1.78
C PRO A 102 4.38 0.41 -3.23
N PHE A 103 4.08 -0.50 -4.16
CA PHE A 103 3.84 -0.11 -5.56
C PHE A 103 2.43 -0.41 -6.04
N CYS A 104 1.71 -1.30 -5.37
CA CYS A 104 0.32 -1.63 -5.69
C CYS A 104 -0.49 -1.88 -4.41
N MET A 105 -1.73 -1.41 -4.41
CA MET A 105 -2.73 -1.67 -3.38
C MET A 105 -4.00 -2.16 -4.07
N VAL A 106 -4.52 -3.30 -3.62
CA VAL A 106 -5.77 -3.88 -4.14
C VAL A 106 -6.83 -3.83 -3.06
N TYR A 107 -8.03 -3.39 -3.43
CA TYR A 107 -9.24 -3.41 -2.61
C TYR A 107 -10.24 -4.40 -3.18
N PHE A 108 -10.75 -5.26 -2.32
CA PHE A 108 -11.81 -6.21 -2.62
C PHE A 108 -13.10 -5.76 -1.93
N PRO A 109 -14.27 -5.88 -2.60
CA PRO A 109 -15.56 -5.67 -1.97
C PRO A 109 -15.78 -6.63 -0.80
N SER A 110 -15.42 -7.91 -0.98
CA SER A 110 -15.54 -8.97 0.03
C SER A 110 -14.17 -9.37 0.62
N PRO A 111 -14.01 -9.40 1.96
CA PRO A 111 -12.77 -9.84 2.61
C PRO A 111 -12.40 -11.29 2.30
N HIS A 112 -13.39 -12.18 2.13
CA HIS A 112 -13.13 -13.59 1.82
C HIS A 112 -12.46 -13.74 0.45
N THR A 113 -12.94 -12.98 -0.53
CA THR A 113 -12.39 -12.95 -1.89
C THR A 113 -10.94 -12.47 -1.88
N GLY A 114 -10.63 -11.44 -1.10
CA GLY A 114 -9.26 -10.96 -0.94
C GLY A 114 -8.33 -11.96 -0.24
N LEU A 115 -8.80 -12.68 0.79
CA LEU A 115 -8.00 -13.75 1.41
C LEU A 115 -7.74 -14.93 0.46
N ALA A 116 -8.72 -15.29 -0.37
CA ALA A 116 -8.55 -16.30 -1.40
C ALA A 116 -7.54 -15.86 -2.47
N ALA A 117 -7.64 -14.60 -2.93
CA ALA A 117 -6.68 -14.01 -3.86
C ALA A 117 -5.27 -13.98 -3.28
N PHE A 118 -5.12 -13.57 -2.02
CA PHE A 118 -3.83 -13.50 -1.34
C PHE A 118 -3.13 -14.86 -1.27
N ARG A 119 -3.88 -15.95 -1.01
CA ARG A 119 -3.34 -17.31 -1.03
C ARG A 119 -2.83 -17.67 -2.42
N LYS A 120 -3.61 -17.40 -3.47
CA LYS A 120 -3.23 -17.69 -4.86
C LYS A 120 -2.03 -16.90 -5.34
N LEU A 121 -1.95 -15.61 -5.02
CA LEU A 121 -0.78 -14.77 -5.32
C LEU A 121 0.51 -15.34 -4.70
N ARG A 122 0.44 -15.85 -3.47
CA ARG A 122 1.58 -16.49 -2.82
C ARG A 122 1.94 -17.84 -3.45
N GLU A 123 0.96 -18.62 -3.88
CA GLU A 123 1.18 -19.85 -4.64
C GLU A 123 1.89 -19.55 -5.97
N PHE A 124 1.41 -18.56 -6.73
CA PHE A 124 2.03 -18.17 -8.01
C PHE A 124 3.46 -17.66 -7.86
N ARG A 125 3.74 -16.83 -6.84
CA ARG A 125 5.13 -16.43 -6.52
C ARG A 125 6.05 -17.65 -6.38
N VAL A 126 5.66 -18.61 -5.55
CA VAL A 126 6.49 -19.79 -5.28
C VAL A 126 6.72 -20.57 -6.58
N LEU A 127 5.70 -20.67 -7.43
CA LEU A 127 5.81 -21.31 -8.75
C LEU A 127 6.79 -20.58 -9.66
N HIS A 128 6.71 -19.25 -9.78
CA HIS A 128 7.63 -18.45 -10.62
C HIS A 128 9.09 -18.58 -10.20
N GLU A 129 9.34 -18.79 -8.90
CA GLU A 129 10.70 -18.89 -8.37
C GLU A 129 11.23 -20.33 -8.33
N THR A 130 10.34 -21.34 -8.35
CA THR A 130 10.70 -22.77 -8.23
C THR A 130 10.57 -23.55 -9.55
N SER A 131 9.52 -23.28 -10.32
CA SER A 131 9.13 -24.00 -11.53
C SER A 131 9.03 -23.01 -12.70
N TYR A 132 10.18 -22.49 -13.12
CA TYR A 132 10.30 -21.57 -14.24
C TYR A 132 10.76 -22.28 -15.52
N PRO A 133 10.36 -21.79 -16.71
CA PRO A 133 10.89 -22.30 -17.97
C PRO A 133 12.38 -21.97 -18.07
N LEU A 134 13.16 -22.92 -18.61
CA LEU A 134 14.62 -22.79 -18.72
C LEU A 134 15.03 -21.64 -19.64
N GLU A 135 14.18 -21.28 -20.60
CA GLU A 135 14.37 -20.17 -21.54
C GLU A 135 14.72 -18.84 -20.85
N ILE A 136 14.15 -18.58 -19.66
CA ILE A 136 14.40 -17.35 -18.88
C ILE A 136 15.84 -17.31 -18.33
N ILE A 137 16.44 -18.48 -18.13
CA ILE A 137 17.78 -18.63 -17.55
C ILE A 137 18.81 -19.15 -18.55
N GLU A 138 18.48 -19.20 -19.82
CA GLU A 138 19.40 -19.55 -20.91
C GLU A 138 19.99 -18.29 -21.54
N GLU A 139 21.23 -18.40 -22.00
CA GLU A 139 21.85 -17.31 -22.75
C GLU A 139 21.20 -17.24 -24.14
N THR A 140 20.49 -16.15 -24.41
CA THR A 140 19.80 -15.92 -25.70
C THR A 140 20.79 -15.63 -26.83
N GLU A 141 21.93 -15.01 -26.52
CA GLU A 141 22.87 -14.46 -27.49
C GLU A 141 24.34 -14.79 -27.16
N GLY A 142 25.18 -14.83 -28.19
CA GLY A 142 26.63 -14.98 -28.06
C GLY A 142 27.14 -16.43 -28.17
N LYS A 143 28.43 -16.61 -27.82
CA LYS A 143 29.19 -17.86 -28.01
C LYS A 143 28.58 -19.07 -27.27
N TRP A 144 27.82 -18.81 -26.21
CA TRP A 144 27.28 -19.83 -25.31
C TRP A 144 25.75 -19.91 -25.39
N LYS A 145 25.17 -19.61 -26.54
CA LYS A 145 23.72 -19.70 -26.78
C LYS A 145 23.18 -21.08 -26.39
N GLY A 146 22.08 -21.10 -25.64
CA GLY A 146 21.46 -22.33 -25.12
C GLY A 146 22.16 -22.93 -23.90
N SER A 147 23.23 -22.30 -23.40
CA SER A 147 23.79 -22.66 -22.09
C SER A 147 23.09 -21.89 -20.97
N LEU A 148 23.11 -22.46 -19.77
CA LEU A 148 22.51 -21.81 -18.60
C LEU A 148 23.33 -20.60 -18.13
N LEU A 149 22.63 -19.53 -17.76
CA LEU A 149 23.21 -18.33 -17.18
C LEU A 149 24.07 -18.67 -15.94
N PRO A 150 25.18 -17.93 -15.74
CA PRO A 150 25.98 -18.03 -14.52
C PRO A 150 25.12 -17.80 -13.27
N LYS A 151 25.43 -18.51 -12.17
CA LYS A 151 24.64 -18.51 -10.92
C LYS A 151 24.23 -17.11 -10.44
N LYS A 152 25.12 -16.11 -10.54
CA LYS A 152 24.84 -14.72 -10.15
C LYS A 152 23.80 -14.05 -11.04
N ARG A 153 23.91 -14.22 -12.37
CA ARG A 153 22.94 -13.66 -13.34
C ARG A 153 21.60 -14.35 -13.20
N ARG A 154 21.61 -15.69 -13.09
CA ARG A 154 20.40 -16.48 -12.84
C ARG A 154 19.65 -16.00 -11.60
N GLY A 155 20.35 -15.85 -10.47
CA GLY A 155 19.74 -15.32 -9.25
C GLY A 155 19.16 -13.93 -9.43
N LYS A 156 19.78 -13.04 -10.23
CA LYS A 156 19.25 -11.71 -10.51
C LYS A 156 17.97 -11.75 -11.34
N VAL A 157 17.93 -12.59 -12.38
CA VAL A 157 16.73 -12.76 -13.22
C VAL A 157 15.57 -13.33 -12.41
N LEU A 158 15.82 -14.38 -11.62
CA LEU A 158 14.78 -15.01 -10.79
C LEU A 158 14.30 -14.12 -9.64
N MET A 159 15.09 -13.13 -9.20
CA MET A 159 14.65 -12.15 -8.21
C MET A 159 13.68 -11.11 -8.76
N ASP A 160 13.72 -10.83 -10.08
CA ASP A 160 12.86 -9.84 -10.70
C ASP A 160 11.46 -10.41 -10.92
N GLN A 161 10.59 -10.17 -9.94
CA GLN A 161 9.24 -10.73 -9.90
C GLN A 161 8.16 -9.65 -10.00
N LYS A 162 8.53 -8.41 -10.36
CA LYS A 162 7.60 -7.28 -10.40
C LYS A 162 6.55 -7.47 -11.49
N ALA A 163 6.98 -7.71 -12.73
CA ALA A 163 6.08 -7.93 -13.85
C ALA A 163 5.18 -9.16 -13.62
N ASN A 164 5.79 -10.28 -13.21
CA ASN A 164 5.09 -11.52 -12.89
C ASN A 164 4.00 -11.29 -11.83
N SER A 165 4.29 -10.53 -10.77
CA SER A 165 3.30 -10.26 -9.71
C SER A 165 2.08 -9.48 -10.20
N VAL A 166 2.23 -8.65 -11.23
CA VAL A 166 1.11 -7.90 -11.84
C VAL A 166 0.29 -8.82 -12.74
N ALA A 167 0.96 -9.63 -13.56
CA ALA A 167 0.30 -10.65 -14.38
C ALA A 167 -0.46 -11.66 -13.51
N ASP A 168 0.13 -12.10 -12.40
CA ASP A 168 -0.48 -12.99 -11.41
C ASP A 168 -1.74 -12.37 -10.82
N LEU A 169 -1.71 -11.07 -10.49
CA LEU A 169 -2.89 -10.38 -9.97
C LEU A 169 -4.03 -10.41 -10.99
N ALA A 170 -3.76 -10.05 -12.24
CA ALA A 170 -4.77 -10.11 -13.29
C ALA A 170 -5.32 -11.55 -13.46
N ALA A 171 -4.44 -12.55 -13.49
CA ALA A 171 -4.81 -13.95 -13.61
C ALA A 171 -5.67 -14.44 -12.43
N VAL A 172 -5.33 -14.04 -11.19
CA VAL A 172 -6.13 -14.37 -9.99
C VAL A 172 -7.53 -13.76 -10.09
N LEU A 173 -7.65 -12.51 -10.52
CA LEU A 173 -8.94 -11.84 -10.64
C LEU A 173 -9.81 -12.48 -11.73
N LEU A 174 -9.22 -12.79 -12.89
CA LEU A 174 -9.90 -13.52 -13.96
C LEU A 174 -10.35 -14.93 -13.52
N LEU A 175 -9.53 -15.62 -12.72
CA LEU A 175 -9.88 -16.92 -12.17
C LEU A 175 -11.04 -16.84 -11.17
N GLN A 176 -11.16 -15.72 -10.45
CA GLN A 176 -12.26 -15.48 -9.52
C GLN A 176 -13.57 -15.18 -10.25
N GLU A 177 -13.55 -14.40 -11.33
CA GLU A 177 -14.74 -14.13 -12.15
C GLU A 177 -15.28 -15.36 -12.86
N LYS A 178 -14.38 -16.22 -13.40
CA LYS A 178 -14.79 -17.48 -14.07
C LYS A 178 -15.48 -18.48 -13.14
N GLY A 179 -15.49 -18.22 -11.83
CA GLY A 179 -16.11 -19.09 -10.84
C GLY A 179 -15.40 -20.45 -10.70
N PRO A 180 -15.90 -21.32 -9.80
CA PRO A 180 -15.41 -22.69 -9.75
C PRO A 180 -15.81 -23.41 -11.06
N SER A 181 -14.84 -24.07 -11.71
CA SER A 181 -15.14 -24.93 -12.86
C SER A 181 -16.22 -25.97 -12.50
N GLU A 182 -17.04 -26.38 -13.47
CA GLU A 182 -18.09 -27.39 -13.27
C GLU A 182 -17.56 -28.64 -12.56
N GLU A 183 -16.36 -29.09 -12.92
CA GLU A 183 -15.67 -30.20 -12.27
C GLU A 183 -15.42 -29.97 -10.76
N ARG A 184 -15.07 -28.74 -10.37
CA ARG A 184 -14.90 -28.37 -8.95
C ARG A 184 -16.23 -28.34 -8.21
N ILE A 185 -17.31 -27.92 -8.87
CA ILE A 185 -18.67 -27.96 -8.32
C ILE A 185 -19.06 -29.43 -8.07
N LEU A 186 -18.94 -30.28 -9.09
CA LEU A 186 -19.25 -31.72 -9.01
C LEU A 186 -18.40 -32.45 -7.95
N ASN A 187 -17.11 -32.15 -7.86
CA ASN A 187 -16.24 -32.73 -6.84
C ASN A 187 -16.59 -32.25 -5.43
N ALA A 188 -16.99 -30.99 -5.26
CA ALA A 188 -17.47 -30.47 -3.99
C ALA A 188 -18.80 -31.13 -3.58
N GLU A 189 -19.72 -31.33 -4.51
CA GLU A 189 -20.97 -32.07 -4.27
C GLU A 189 -20.70 -33.53 -3.89
N ARG A 190 -19.81 -34.22 -4.61
CA ARG A 190 -19.40 -35.59 -4.27
C ARG A 190 -18.80 -35.67 -2.87
N ARG A 191 -17.98 -34.69 -2.49
CA ARG A 191 -17.39 -34.59 -1.15
C ARG A 191 -18.43 -34.30 -0.07
N ARG A 192 -19.40 -33.43 -0.34
CA ARG A 192 -20.53 -33.15 0.57
C ARG A 192 -21.37 -34.39 0.80
N ARG A 193 -21.78 -35.10 -0.26
CA ARG A 193 -22.52 -36.37 -0.19
C ARG A 193 -21.75 -37.41 0.65
N ARG A 194 -20.44 -37.54 0.44
CA ARG A 194 -19.59 -38.47 1.21
C ARG A 194 -19.53 -38.11 2.71
N VAL A 195 -19.39 -36.83 3.04
CA VAL A 195 -19.38 -36.36 4.44
C VAL A 195 -20.75 -36.59 5.09
N GLU A 196 -21.84 -36.33 4.37
CA GLU A 196 -23.20 -36.57 4.83
C GLU A 196 -23.46 -38.06 5.09
N THR A 197 -23.05 -38.95 4.19
CA THR A 197 -23.15 -40.41 4.40
C THR A 197 -22.33 -40.86 5.61
N LEU A 198 -21.13 -40.30 5.81
CA LEU A 198 -20.27 -40.63 6.96
C LEU A 198 -20.87 -40.13 8.28
N LYS A 199 -21.46 -38.92 8.30
CA LYS A 199 -22.16 -38.38 9.48
C LYS A 199 -23.38 -39.24 9.85
N ARG A 200 -24.14 -39.69 8.84
CA ARG A 200 -25.30 -40.58 9.05
C ARG A 200 -24.89 -41.95 9.60
N GLN A 201 -23.72 -42.46 9.20
CA GLN A 201 -23.16 -43.70 9.74
C GLN A 201 -22.57 -43.54 11.16
N LYS A 202 -22.09 -42.35 11.52
CA LYS A 202 -21.47 -42.08 12.83
C LYS A 202 -22.43 -41.65 13.93
N GLY A 203 -23.72 -41.46 13.63
CA GLY A 203 -24.75 -41.15 14.64
C GLY A 203 -24.52 -39.84 15.40
N GLU A 204 -23.83 -38.87 14.80
CA GLU A 204 -23.59 -37.55 15.41
C GLU A 204 -24.68 -36.56 14.98
N ASP A 205 -25.77 -36.52 15.77
CA ASP A 205 -26.76 -35.45 15.70
C ASP A 205 -26.39 -34.29 16.65
N LYS A 206 -26.62 -33.07 16.13
CA LYS A 206 -26.56 -31.72 16.74
C LYS A 206 -25.29 -30.92 16.47
N VAL A 207 -25.43 -29.81 15.73
CA VAL A 207 -25.09 -28.45 16.20
C VAL A 207 -26.01 -27.42 15.50
N LYS A 208 -26.45 -26.45 16.31
CA LYS A 208 -27.33 -25.30 16.02
C LYS A 208 -26.74 -24.41 14.91
N LYS A 209 -27.60 -23.99 13.97
CA LYS A 209 -27.28 -22.97 12.95
C LYS A 209 -27.18 -21.60 13.65
N ALA A 210 -26.00 -20.96 13.60
CA ALA A 210 -25.85 -19.56 13.97
C ALA A 210 -26.47 -18.66 12.88
N PRO A 211 -26.89 -17.43 13.22
CA PRO A 211 -27.44 -16.48 12.25
C PRO A 211 -26.39 -16.14 11.20
N ILE A 212 -26.81 -16.19 9.93
CA ILE A 212 -26.06 -15.70 8.80
C ILE A 212 -26.19 -14.18 8.85
N ASP A 213 -25.14 -13.47 9.27
CA ASP A 213 -25.05 -12.03 9.08
C ASP A 213 -24.95 -11.76 7.58
N VAL A 214 -26.11 -11.51 6.97
CA VAL A 214 -26.24 -10.93 5.64
C VAL A 214 -25.76 -9.49 5.78
N VAL A 215 -24.48 -9.26 5.48
CA VAL A 215 -23.94 -7.91 5.35
C VAL A 215 -24.61 -7.29 4.14
N LYS A 216 -25.52 -6.36 4.44
CA LYS A 216 -26.25 -5.49 3.51
C LYS A 216 -25.25 -4.75 2.61
N GLU A 217 -25.37 -5.02 1.32
CA GLU A 217 -24.82 -4.20 0.24
C GLU A 217 -25.18 -2.73 0.45
N MET A 218 -24.18 -1.88 0.46
CA MET A 218 -24.34 -0.44 0.21
C MET A 218 -23.21 0.02 -0.71
N GLY A 219 -23.60 0.33 -1.94
CA GLY A 219 -23.24 1.57 -2.62
C GLY A 219 -21.88 1.59 -3.32
N GLY A 220 -21.90 1.28 -4.61
CA GLY A 220 -20.83 1.62 -5.55
C GLY A 220 -20.40 0.43 -6.39
N VAL A 221 -20.49 0.58 -7.71
CA VAL A 221 -20.15 -0.38 -8.78
C VAL A 221 -19.15 -1.44 -8.28
N GLU A 222 -19.62 -2.68 -8.11
CA GLU A 222 -19.05 -3.72 -7.24
C GLU A 222 -17.78 -4.37 -7.81
N GLY A 223 -16.78 -3.56 -8.14
CA GLY A 223 -15.53 -3.98 -8.75
C GLY A 223 -14.33 -3.98 -7.81
N VAL A 224 -13.29 -4.70 -8.21
CA VAL A 224 -12.00 -4.70 -7.52
C VAL A 224 -11.25 -3.43 -7.89
N ARG A 225 -10.81 -2.65 -6.90
CA ARG A 225 -10.04 -1.41 -7.14
C ARG A 225 -8.55 -1.68 -6.97
N VAL A 226 -7.75 -1.36 -7.98
CA VAL A 226 -6.30 -1.50 -7.96
C VAL A 226 -5.64 -0.13 -8.09
N ARG A 227 -4.92 0.30 -7.06
CA ARG A 227 -4.19 1.56 -7.04
C ARG A 227 -2.69 1.32 -7.26
N TRP A 228 -2.11 2.03 -8.22
CA TRP A 228 -0.73 1.87 -8.68
C TRP A 228 0.14 3.07 -8.31
N ALA A 229 1.36 2.82 -7.81
CA ALA A 229 2.34 3.88 -7.62
C ALA A 229 2.92 4.40 -8.94
N ASN A 230 2.90 3.56 -9.98
CA ASN A 230 3.24 3.92 -11.35
C ASN A 230 2.18 3.36 -12.29
N GLY A 231 1.49 4.25 -13.03
CA GLY A 231 0.41 3.85 -13.94
C GLY A 231 0.84 2.89 -15.05
N LYS A 232 2.14 2.87 -15.43
CA LYS A 232 2.66 1.93 -16.44
C LYS A 232 2.75 0.49 -15.96
N ASP A 233 2.77 0.27 -14.63
CA ASP A 233 2.89 -1.08 -14.10
C ASP A 233 1.66 -1.94 -14.47
N LYS A 234 0.51 -1.34 -14.80
CA LYS A 234 -0.69 -2.08 -15.25
C LYS A 234 -0.49 -2.81 -16.58
N GLU A 235 0.45 -2.36 -17.42
CA GLU A 235 0.72 -2.89 -18.76
C GLU A 235 1.49 -4.21 -18.72
N PHE A 236 2.02 -4.62 -17.55
CA PHE A 236 2.65 -5.93 -17.41
C PHE A 236 1.68 -7.11 -17.53
N ALA A 237 0.37 -6.86 -17.40
CA ALA A 237 -0.66 -7.85 -17.67
C ALA A 237 -1.28 -7.57 -19.04
N GLU A 238 -1.39 -8.59 -19.88
CA GLU A 238 -1.96 -8.49 -21.23
C GLU A 238 -3.44 -8.13 -21.21
N THR A 239 -4.19 -8.70 -20.25
CA THR A 239 -5.64 -8.54 -20.14
C THR A 239 -6.06 -8.36 -18.69
N TRP A 240 -7.03 -7.48 -18.47
CA TRP A 240 -7.67 -7.27 -17.17
C TRP A 240 -9.16 -7.60 -17.24
N PRO A 241 -9.77 -8.06 -16.13
CA PRO A 241 -11.22 -8.20 -16.05
C PRO A 241 -11.92 -6.84 -16.11
N GLU A 242 -13.12 -6.79 -16.69
CA GLU A 242 -13.91 -5.55 -16.82
C GLU A 242 -14.34 -4.98 -15.45
N SER A 243 -14.43 -5.84 -14.42
CA SER A 243 -14.75 -5.43 -13.05
C SER A 243 -13.59 -4.76 -12.31
N VAL A 244 -12.42 -4.58 -12.95
CA VAL A 244 -11.23 -4.01 -12.32
C VAL A 244 -11.08 -2.53 -12.64
N PHE A 245 -11.11 -1.72 -11.60
CA PHE A 245 -10.90 -0.28 -11.69
C PHE A 245 -9.48 0.09 -11.30
N HIS A 246 -8.77 0.77 -12.19
CA HIS A 246 -7.40 1.22 -11.96
C HIS A 246 -7.37 2.65 -11.45
N GLY A 247 -6.58 2.93 -10.42
CA GLY A 247 -6.37 4.27 -9.88
C GLY A 247 -4.91 4.54 -9.54
N GLU A 248 -4.62 5.78 -9.14
CA GLU A 248 -3.29 6.16 -8.65
C GLU A 248 -3.17 5.90 -7.14
N LEU A 249 -2.02 5.38 -6.73
CA LEU A 249 -1.65 5.24 -5.33
C LEU A 249 -0.90 6.49 -4.88
N LYS A 250 -1.49 7.23 -3.93
CA LYS A 250 -0.80 8.36 -3.30
C LYS A 250 0.57 7.93 -2.80
N ARG A 251 1.61 8.63 -3.25
CA ARG A 251 2.99 8.35 -2.84
C ARG A 251 3.11 8.45 -1.33
N SER A 252 3.47 7.33 -0.70
CA SER A 252 3.73 7.25 0.72
C SER A 252 5.11 6.66 0.95
N ARG A 253 5.89 7.28 1.83
CA ARG A 253 7.23 6.78 2.16
C ARG A 253 7.10 5.55 3.06
N TYR A 254 7.63 4.42 2.60
CA TYR A 254 7.87 3.18 3.36
C TYR A 254 6.64 2.38 3.85
N THR A 255 5.48 3.04 4.00
CA THR A 255 4.22 2.43 4.45
C THR A 255 3.18 2.67 3.37
N ALA A 256 2.35 1.69 3.06
CA ALA A 256 1.25 1.91 2.11
C ALA A 256 0.30 3.02 2.59
N ALA A 257 -0.23 3.78 1.63
CA ALA A 257 -1.22 4.80 1.91
C ALA A 257 -2.37 4.21 2.76
N PHE A 258 -2.98 5.04 3.60
CA PHE A 258 -4.25 4.65 4.20
C PHE A 258 -5.24 4.33 3.07
N PRO A 259 -6.06 3.29 3.21
CA PRO A 259 -7.21 3.15 2.35
C PRO A 259 -8.09 4.35 2.63
N ALA A 260 -7.95 5.40 1.82
CA ALA A 260 -8.86 6.53 1.88
C ALA A 260 -10.25 5.94 1.63
N VAL A 261 -11.10 6.03 2.65
CA VAL A 261 -12.54 5.97 2.45
C VAL A 261 -12.81 7.10 1.47
N GLU A 262 -13.13 6.75 0.24
CA GLU A 262 -13.71 7.72 -0.69
C GLU A 262 -15.04 8.07 -0.05
N ILE A 263 -15.07 9.18 0.70
CA ILE A 263 -16.32 9.88 0.95
C ILE A 263 -16.76 10.28 -0.45
N VAL A 264 -17.78 9.61 -0.95
CA VAL A 264 -18.50 10.08 -2.13
C VAL A 264 -19.04 11.43 -1.69
N GLU A 265 -18.39 12.51 -2.12
CA GLU A 265 -19.05 13.80 -2.12
C GLU A 265 -20.15 13.65 -3.17
N ASP A 266 -21.36 13.34 -2.69
CA ASP A 266 -22.54 13.40 -3.52
C ASP A 266 -22.58 14.81 -4.10
N GLU A 267 -22.38 14.93 -5.42
CA GLU A 267 -22.61 16.15 -6.18
C GLU A 267 -24.13 16.43 -6.25
N GLU A 268 -24.79 16.56 -5.10
CA GLU A 268 -26.08 17.21 -5.00
C GLU A 268 -25.84 18.65 -4.52
N GLY A 269 -25.60 19.51 -5.51
CA GLY A 269 -25.70 20.95 -5.37
C GLY A 269 -27.13 21.36 -4.98
N THR A 270 -27.43 21.35 -3.69
CA THR A 270 -28.48 22.18 -3.13
C THR A 270 -27.85 23.24 -2.23
N ARG A 271 -27.62 24.39 -2.86
CA ARG A 271 -27.44 25.69 -2.22
C ARG A 271 -28.69 25.99 -1.38
N ASN A 272 -28.69 25.59 -0.11
CA ASN A 272 -29.56 26.23 0.87
C ASN A 272 -28.85 27.47 1.39
N GLU A 273 -29.11 28.56 0.67
CA GLU A 273 -28.92 29.93 1.11
C GLU A 273 -29.87 30.15 2.30
N PHE A 274 -29.37 29.98 3.52
CA PHE A 274 -30.08 30.44 4.71
C PHE A 274 -29.73 31.93 4.89
N VAL A 275 -30.54 32.78 4.27
CA VAL A 275 -30.68 34.18 4.65
C VAL A 275 -31.31 34.19 6.04
N VAL A 276 -30.55 34.61 7.05
CA VAL A 276 -31.12 35.35 8.19
C VAL A 276 -30.31 36.62 8.33
N ASP A 277 -31.00 37.68 7.95
CA ASP A 277 -30.64 39.07 8.04
C ASP A 277 -30.48 39.50 9.52
N GLY A 278 -29.59 40.47 9.79
CA GLY A 278 -29.57 41.19 11.06
C GLY A 278 -28.20 41.60 11.63
N GLY A 279 -27.67 42.72 11.14
CA GLY A 279 -27.24 43.80 12.05
C GLY A 279 -25.75 44.02 12.34
N ASP A 280 -25.26 45.13 11.78
CA ASP A 280 -24.41 46.17 12.40
C ASP A 280 -22.87 46.05 12.50
N GLY A 281 -22.22 47.10 11.91
CA GLY A 281 -20.90 47.63 12.24
C GLY A 281 -19.79 47.21 11.26
N GLY A 282 -19.43 47.95 10.19
CA GLY A 282 -19.33 49.39 10.06
C GLY A 282 -17.91 49.87 10.36
N TRP A 283 -17.01 49.85 9.36
CA TRP A 283 -15.83 50.74 9.24
C TRP A 283 -15.47 50.89 7.75
N GLY A 284 -15.84 52.02 7.13
CA GLY A 284 -15.16 52.58 5.95
C GLY A 284 -13.82 53.21 6.37
N GLN A 285 -12.95 53.79 5.56
CA GLN A 285 -12.84 54.28 4.17
C GLN A 285 -11.33 54.18 3.84
N GLY A 286 -10.76 54.37 2.65
CA GLY A 286 -11.13 54.76 1.28
C GLY A 286 -9.95 54.32 0.39
N GLY A 287 -9.86 54.51 -0.92
CA GLY A 287 -10.60 55.28 -1.90
C GLY A 287 -9.70 55.35 -3.15
N GLU A 288 -10.33 55.44 -4.34
CA GLU A 288 -9.83 56.13 -5.55
C GLU A 288 -8.61 55.54 -6.33
N VAL A 289 -8.50 55.57 -7.67
CA VAL A 289 -9.31 56.03 -8.79
C VAL A 289 -8.88 55.31 -10.09
N SER A 290 -9.80 55.29 -11.05
CA SER A 290 -9.61 55.55 -12.50
C SER A 290 -9.06 54.46 -13.43
N GLY A 291 -9.91 54.15 -14.43
CA GLY A 291 -9.59 53.38 -15.62
C GLY A 291 -9.28 54.23 -16.86
N SER A 292 -9.79 53.75 -18.00
CA SER A 292 -9.46 54.06 -19.41
C SER A 292 -8.26 53.25 -19.92
N HIS A 293 -8.33 52.50 -21.01
CA HIS A 293 -8.86 52.87 -22.32
C HIS A 293 -9.58 51.72 -23.04
N LEU A 294 -10.58 52.14 -23.82
CA LEU A 294 -11.43 51.40 -24.75
C LEU A 294 -10.84 51.44 -26.17
N VAL A 295 -11.54 50.76 -27.08
CA VAL A 295 -11.59 50.89 -28.55
C VAL A 295 -10.71 49.88 -29.32
N SER A 296 -11.23 48.74 -29.78
CA SER A 296 -12.19 48.45 -30.87
C SER A 296 -11.45 47.95 -32.12
N ALA A 297 -11.84 46.77 -32.61
CA ALA A 297 -12.01 46.53 -34.04
C ALA A 297 -12.93 45.31 -34.23
N LEU A 298 -14.18 45.64 -34.55
CA LEU A 298 -15.15 44.77 -35.20
C LEU A 298 -14.67 44.40 -36.60
N GLY A 299 -15.03 43.19 -37.04
CA GLY A 299 -14.91 42.71 -38.41
C GLY A 299 -15.61 41.37 -38.55
N GLN A 300 -16.94 41.41 -38.54
CA GLN A 300 -17.81 40.30 -38.95
C GLN A 300 -17.73 40.12 -40.47
N ASP A 301 -17.85 38.87 -40.94
CA ASP A 301 -18.69 38.43 -42.07
C ASP A 301 -18.25 36.99 -42.43
N ALA A 302 -18.93 35.95 -41.96
CA ALA A 302 -20.21 35.42 -42.45
C ALA A 302 -20.14 34.77 -43.85
N GLN A 303 -20.07 33.44 -43.82
CA GLN A 303 -20.74 32.47 -44.69
C GLN A 303 -20.71 32.68 -46.22
N LYS A 304 -20.10 31.70 -46.92
CA LYS A 304 -20.83 30.90 -47.92
C LYS A 304 -20.20 29.52 -48.12
N GLN A 305 -21.08 28.52 -48.04
CA GLN A 305 -20.84 27.10 -48.27
C GLN A 305 -20.71 26.78 -49.76
N ALA A 306 -20.09 25.61 -49.98
CA ALA A 306 -20.45 24.57 -50.95
C ALA A 306 -19.78 24.54 -52.35
N MET A 307 -19.08 23.41 -52.53
CA MET A 307 -18.99 22.54 -53.72
C MET A 307 -18.18 22.99 -54.93
N ALA A 308 -17.09 22.25 -55.19
CA ALA A 308 -16.90 21.41 -56.39
C ALA A 308 -15.43 20.96 -56.45
N THR A 309 -15.14 19.66 -56.33
CA THR A 309 -14.72 18.83 -57.49
C THR A 309 -13.57 19.44 -58.32
N ALA A 310 -12.34 19.12 -57.91
CA ALA A 310 -11.24 18.57 -58.72
C ALA A 310 -10.02 18.35 -57.81
#